data_AF-A0A7C4Z7X8-F1
#
_entry.id   AF-A0A7C4Z7X8-F1
#
_cell.length_a   1.000
_cell.length_b   1.000
_cell.length_c   1.000
_cell.angle_alpha   90.00
_cell.angle_beta   90.00
_cell.angle_gamma   90.00
#
_symmetry.space_group_name_H-M   'P 1'
#
loop_
_entity.id
_entity.type
_entity.pdbx_description
1 polymer ?
#
loop_
_entity_poly.entity_id
_entity_poly.type
_entity_poly.pdbx_seq_one_letter_code
_entity_poly.pdbx_strand_id
1 'polypeptide(L)'
;MPRLPRPPGVAEAATVFDTTAAVWTPHRPKRAWEKLEGGRRFKLVSDYEPAGDQPQAIAELVEGLQRREQDQVLLGVTGSGKTFTMAKVIETVQRPALILAPNK
;
A
#
# COMPACT_ATOMS: atom_id res chain seq x y z
N MET A 1 -25.47 -42.35 -28.82
CA MET A 1 -25.27 -40.94 -28.42
C MET A 1 -23.82 -40.56 -28.75
N PRO A 2 -23.56 -39.69 -29.74
CA PRO A 2 -22.21 -39.19 -29.98
C PRO A 2 -21.76 -38.31 -28.80
N ARG A 3 -20.53 -38.51 -28.31
CA ARG A 3 -19.98 -37.76 -27.18
C ARG A 3 -19.74 -36.31 -27.61
N LEU A 4 -20.16 -35.36 -26.78
CA LEU A 4 -19.91 -33.92 -26.99
C LEU A 4 -18.40 -33.64 -27.11
N PRO A 5 -17.99 -32.65 -27.92
CA PRO A 5 -16.59 -32.28 -28.08
C PRO A 5 -16.00 -31.81 -26.74
N ARG A 6 -14.75 -32.19 -26.49
CA ARG A 6 -14.01 -31.82 -25.28
C ARG A 6 -13.78 -30.30 -25.29
N PRO A 7 -14.00 -29.58 -24.18
CA PRO A 7 -13.79 -28.13 -24.13
C PRO A 7 -12.31 -27.80 -24.39
N PRO A 8 -12.03 -26.66 -25.06
CA PRO A 8 -10.68 -26.24 -25.42
C PRO A 8 -9.82 -26.02 -24.17
N GLY A 9 -8.54 -26.39 -24.29
CA GLY A 9 -7.56 -26.29 -23.21
C GLY A 9 -7.01 -24.88 -23.03
N VAL A 10 -6.41 -24.62 -21.87
CA VAL A 10 -5.79 -23.34 -21.48
C VAL A 10 -4.74 -22.81 -22.48
N ALA A 11 -4.14 -23.69 -23.31
CA ALA A 11 -3.18 -23.29 -24.33
C ALA A 11 -3.81 -22.56 -25.53
N GLU A 12 -5.09 -22.79 -25.81
CA GLU A 12 -5.80 -22.19 -26.96
C GLU A 12 -6.48 -20.85 -26.60
N ALA A 13 -6.50 -20.48 -25.31
CA ALA A 13 -7.15 -19.25 -24.86
C ALA A 13 -6.39 -17.99 -25.29
N ALA A 14 -5.06 -18.05 -25.42
CA ALA A 14 -4.21 -16.90 -25.69
C ALA A 14 -4.50 -16.22 -27.04
N THR A 15 -4.91 -16.99 -28.06
CA THR A 15 -5.23 -16.46 -29.40
C THR A 15 -6.66 -15.92 -29.50
N VAL A 16 -7.55 -16.25 -28.56
CA VAL A 16 -8.96 -15.81 -28.55
C VAL A 16 -9.15 -14.53 -27.73
N PHE A 17 -8.21 -14.18 -26.86
CA PHE A 17 -8.31 -13.00 -26.00
C PHE A 17 -8.29 -11.64 -26.73
N ASP A 18 -7.90 -11.57 -28.01
CA ASP A 18 -7.66 -10.26 -28.65
C ASP A 18 -8.83 -9.71 -29.50
N THR A 19 -9.83 -10.52 -29.85
CA THR A 19 -10.89 -10.05 -30.79
C THR A 19 -12.27 -9.84 -30.17
N THR A 20 -12.50 -10.30 -28.93
CA THR A 20 -13.77 -10.10 -28.21
C THR A 20 -13.58 -9.86 -26.71
N ALA A 21 -12.42 -9.34 -26.28
CA ALA A 21 -12.24 -8.94 -24.89
C ALA A 21 -13.16 -7.77 -24.56
N ALA A 22 -14.29 -8.09 -23.93
CA ALA A 22 -15.02 -7.13 -23.12
C ALA A 22 -14.01 -6.46 -22.20
N VAL A 23 -13.76 -5.17 -22.45
CA VAL A 23 -12.83 -4.34 -21.69
C VAL A 23 -13.25 -4.40 -20.23
N TRP A 24 -12.52 -5.20 -19.44
CA TRP A 24 -12.76 -5.27 -18.01
C TRP A 24 -12.49 -3.88 -17.42
N THR A 25 -13.57 -3.20 -17.06
CA THR A 25 -13.50 -1.89 -16.43
C THR A 25 -13.70 -2.12 -14.94
N PRO A 26 -12.64 -2.05 -14.10
CA PRO A 26 -12.82 -2.19 -12.67
C PRO A 26 -13.84 -1.17 -12.19
N HIS A 27 -14.83 -1.63 -11.41
CA HIS A 27 -15.85 -0.77 -10.85
C HIS A 27 -15.18 0.30 -9.98
N ARG A 28 -15.02 1.50 -10.53
CA ARG A 28 -14.60 2.69 -9.80
C ARG A 28 -15.90 3.39 -9.37
N PRO A 29 -16.41 3.15 -8.15
CA PRO A 29 -17.58 3.89 -7.69
C PRO A 29 -17.26 5.39 -7.77
N LYS A 30 -18.25 6.18 -8.21
CA LYS A 30 -18.14 7.64 -8.17
C LYS A 30 -17.97 8.01 -6.69
N ARG A 31 -16.73 8.31 -6.27
CA ARG A 31 -16.46 8.80 -4.92
C ARG A 31 -17.11 10.18 -4.83
N ALA A 32 -18.28 10.24 -4.18
CA ALA A 32 -19.04 11.47 -3.96
C ALA A 32 -18.41 12.38 -2.90
N TRP A 33 -17.33 11.93 -2.28
CA TRP A 33 -16.55 12.69 -1.32
C TRP A 33 -15.34 13.29 -2.02
N GLU A 34 -15.12 14.58 -1.78
CA GLU A 34 -13.83 15.21 -2.04
C GLU A 34 -12.75 14.36 -1.37
N LYS A 35 -11.65 14.08 -2.09
CA LYS A 35 -10.53 13.33 -1.51
C LYS A 35 -10.23 13.98 -0.16
N LEU A 36 -10.15 13.17 0.90
CA LEU A 36 -9.73 13.60 2.23
C LEU A 36 -8.23 13.96 2.19
N GLU A 37 -7.88 14.97 1.41
CA GLU A 37 -6.64 15.73 1.57
C GLU A 37 -6.72 16.53 2.90
N GLY A 38 -7.94 16.74 3.44
CA GLY A 38 -8.23 17.43 4.70
C GLY A 38 -8.79 16.54 5.80
N GLY A 39 -8.15 15.40 6.09
CA GLY A 39 -8.44 14.61 7.29
C GLY A 39 -8.01 15.34 8.57
N ARG A 40 -8.56 14.95 9.73
CA ARG A 40 -8.03 15.40 11.03
C ARG A 40 -6.53 15.11 11.07
N ARG A 41 -5.74 16.11 11.48
CA ARG A 41 -4.30 15.95 11.60
C ARG A 41 -3.99 14.78 12.53
N PHE A 42 -3.21 13.81 12.05
CA PHE A 42 -2.72 12.73 12.89
C PHE A 42 -1.76 13.33 13.91
N LYS A 43 -2.01 13.09 15.20
CA LYS A 43 -1.15 13.53 16.30
C LYS A 43 -0.77 12.30 17.12
N LEU A 44 0.52 12.00 17.18
CA LEU A 44 1.06 10.95 18.02
C LEU A 44 1.05 11.43 19.47
N VAL A 45 0.48 10.61 20.36
CA VAL A 45 0.54 10.83 21.81
C VAL A 45 1.50 9.80 22.37
N SER A 46 2.60 10.28 22.97
CA SER A 46 3.68 9.46 23.52
C SER A 46 4.43 10.29 24.55
N ASP A 47 4.84 9.65 25.65
CA ASP A 47 5.76 10.24 26.64
C ASP A 47 7.23 10.14 26.20
N TYR A 48 7.49 9.38 25.13
CA TYR A 48 8.82 9.14 24.58
C TYR A 48 9.07 9.99 23.33
N GLU A 49 10.30 10.49 23.22
CA GLU A 49 10.85 11.12 22.02
C GLU A 49 11.69 10.12 21.21
N PRO A 50 11.86 10.33 19.90
CA PRO A 50 12.76 9.53 19.08
C PRO A 50 14.18 9.50 19.64
N ALA A 51 14.76 8.31 19.77
CA ALA A 51 16.09 8.10 20.33
C ALA A 51 16.89 7.06 19.53
N GLY A 52 18.21 7.01 19.76
CA GLY A 52 19.13 6.16 19.00
C GLY A 52 19.08 6.52 17.51
N ASP A 53 18.95 5.50 16.65
CA ASP A 53 18.93 5.69 15.18
C ASP A 53 17.53 6.10 14.65
N GLN A 54 16.51 6.17 15.51
CA GLN A 54 15.15 6.50 15.09
C GLN A 54 15.03 7.88 14.40
N PRO A 55 15.65 8.98 14.90
CA PRO A 55 15.55 10.28 14.26
C PRO A 55 16.06 10.26 12.81
N GLN A 56 17.17 9.56 12.57
CA GLN A 56 17.75 9.42 11.24
C GLN A 56 16.83 8.58 10.33
N ALA A 57 16.37 7.43 10.79
CA ALA A 57 15.46 6.58 10.02
C ALA A 57 14.15 7.29 9.65
N ILE A 58 13.60 8.12 10.56
CA ILE A 58 12.41 8.94 10.29
C ILE A 58 12.72 9.96 9.17
N ALA A 59 13.85 10.66 9.27
CA ALA A 59 14.23 11.67 8.28
C ALA A 59 14.41 11.06 6.88
N GLU A 60 15.13 9.95 6.78
CA GLU A 60 15.38 9.25 5.51
C GLU A 60 14.07 8.76 4.86
N LEU A 61 13.18 8.13 5.64
CA LEU A 61 11.88 7.67 5.13
C LEU A 61 10.98 8.82 4.67
N VAL A 62 10.98 9.93 5.40
CA VAL A 62 10.22 11.13 5.02
C VAL A 62 10.78 11.73 3.73
N GLU A 63 12.10 11.81 3.60
CA GLU A 63 12.75 12.29 2.38
C GLU A 63 12.42 11.40 1.18
N GLY A 64 12.54 10.08 1.31
CA GLY A 64 12.18 9.14 0.25
C GLY A 64 10.72 9.30 -0.20
N LEU A 65 9.80 9.51 0.76
CA LEU A 65 8.40 9.80 0.45
C LEU A 65 8.21 11.12 -0.31
N GLN A 66 8.97 12.17 0.02
CA GLN A 66 8.95 13.45 -0.70
C GLN A 66 9.53 13.32 -2.12
N ARG A 67 10.56 12.48 -2.30
CA ARG A 67 11.13 12.11 -3.60
C ARG A 67 10.23 11.18 -4.42
N ARG A 68 9.06 10.80 -3.90
CA ARG A 68 8.08 9.88 -4.52
C ARG A 68 8.64 8.48 -4.77
N GLU A 69 9.57 8.05 -3.94
CA GLU A 69 10.00 6.65 -3.91
C GLU A 69 8.81 5.76 -3.53
N GLN A 70 8.55 4.74 -4.36
CA GLN A 70 7.40 3.85 -4.17
C GLN A 70 7.68 2.82 -3.07
N ASP A 71 8.89 2.26 -3.07
CA ASP A 71 9.29 1.15 -2.21
C ASP A 71 10.46 1.58 -1.33
N GLN A 72 10.28 1.44 -0.01
CA GLN A 72 11.30 1.76 0.99
C GLN A 72 11.28 0.70 2.09
N VAL A 73 12.44 0.39 2.67
CA VAL A 73 12.59 -0.67 3.68
C VAL A 73 13.18 -0.08 4.96
N LEU A 74 12.44 -0.18 6.07
CA LEU A 74 12.95 0.12 7.40
C LEU A 74 13.61 -1.14 8.00
N LEU A 75 14.93 -1.22 7.90
CA LEU A 75 15.70 -2.27 8.57
C LEU A 75 15.88 -1.92 10.05
N GLY A 76 15.30 -2.71 10.94
CA GLY A 76 15.42 -2.49 12.38
C GLY A 76 15.39 -3.79 13.17
N VAL A 77 16.26 -3.89 14.17
CA VAL A 77 16.31 -5.03 15.09
C VAL A 77 15.02 -5.13 15.93
N THR A 78 14.81 -6.28 16.59
CA THR A 78 13.67 -6.44 17.51
C THR A 78 13.86 -5.52 18.72
N GLY A 79 12.78 -4.86 19.16
CA GLY A 79 12.82 -3.93 20.29
C GLY A 79 13.28 -2.50 19.97
N SER A 80 13.74 -2.20 18.74
CA SER A 80 14.20 -0.84 18.37
C SER A 80 13.10 0.21 18.20
N GLY A 81 11.82 -0.16 18.39
CA GLY A 81 10.70 0.78 18.28
C GLY A 81 10.20 1.05 16.85
N LYS A 82 10.31 0.08 15.91
CA LYS A 82 9.83 0.24 14.52
C LYS A 82 8.41 0.81 14.39
N THR A 83 7.48 0.41 15.26
CA THR A 83 6.12 0.95 15.28
C THR A 83 6.10 2.44 15.59
N PHE A 84 6.89 2.88 16.57
CA PHE A 84 7.01 4.29 16.94
C PHE A 84 7.65 5.11 15.81
N THR A 85 8.72 4.58 15.21
CA THR A 85 9.34 5.15 14.00
C THR A 85 8.31 5.38 12.90
N MET A 86 7.52 4.36 12.54
CA MET A 86 6.50 4.48 11.50
C MET A 86 5.36 5.43 11.89
N ALA A 87 4.95 5.46 13.15
CA ALA A 87 3.95 6.41 13.62
C ALA A 87 4.42 7.86 13.49
N LYS A 88 5.70 8.14 13.78
CA LYS A 88 6.32 9.46 13.56
C LYS A 88 6.44 9.83 12.08
N VAL A 89 6.73 8.86 11.21
CA VAL A 89 6.69 9.09 9.76
C VAL A 89 5.28 9.49 9.32
N ILE A 90 4.25 8.73 9.72
CA ILE A 90 2.84 9.02 9.40
C ILE A 90 2.41 10.39 9.94
N GLU A 91 2.80 10.73 11.18
CA GLU A 91 2.58 12.06 11.76
C GLU A 91 3.27 13.17 10.96
N THR A 92 4.47 12.94 10.46
CA THR A 92 5.19 13.96 9.68
C THR A 92 4.53 14.18 8.32
N VAL A 93 4.19 13.10 7.61
CA VAL A 93 3.70 13.22 6.22
C VAL A 93 2.22 13.54 6.11
N GLN A 94 1.41 13.28 7.14
CA GLN A 94 -0.04 13.56 7.15
C GLN A 94 -0.78 12.94 5.94
N ARG A 95 -0.36 11.74 5.54
CA ARG A 95 -0.98 10.98 4.45
C ARG A 95 -1.81 9.83 5.02
N PRO A 96 -3.00 9.54 4.48
CA PRO A 96 -3.73 8.34 4.83
C PRO A 96 -2.86 7.10 4.62
N ALA A 97 -2.73 6.29 5.66
CA ALA A 97 -1.86 5.11 5.68
C ALA A 97 -2.68 3.84 5.89
N LEU A 98 -2.25 2.74 5.24
CA LEU A 98 -2.77 1.40 5.45
C LEU A 98 -1.64 0.53 5.99
N ILE A 99 -1.83 -0.03 7.18
CA ILE A 99 -0.88 -0.98 7.78
C ILE A 99 -1.42 -2.39 7.58
N LEU A 100 -0.62 -3.24 6.93
CA LEU A 100 -0.96 -4.64 6.68
C LEU A 100 -0.16 -5.51 7.65
N ALA A 101 -0.87 -6.26 8.49
CA ALA A 101 -0.27 -7.27 9.36
C ALA A 101 -0.61 -8.67 8.80
N PRO A 102 0.33 -9.63 8.81
CA PRO A 102 0.07 -10.97 8.30
C PRO A 102 -0.93 -11.74 9.15
N ASN A 103 -1.05 -11.40 10.44
CA ASN A 103 -1.90 -12.06 11.41
C ASN A 103 -2.57 -11.03 12.34
N LYS A 104 -3.59 -11.49 13.08
CA LYS A 104 -4.26 -10.72 14.15
C LYS A 104 -3.38 -10.58 15.38
#